data_AF-A0A952II38-F1
#
_entry.id   AF-A0A952II38-F1
#
_cell.length_a   1.000
_cell.length_b   1.000
_cell.length_c   1.000
_cell.angle_alpha   90.00
_cell.angle_beta   90.00
_cell.angle_gamma   90.00
#
_symmetry.space_group_name_H-M   'P 1'
#
loop_
_entity.id
_entity.type
_entity.pdbx_description
1 polymer ?
#
loop_
_entity_poly.entity_id
_entity_poly.type
_entity_poly.pdbx_seq_one_letter_code
_entity_poly.pdbx_strand_id
1 'polypeptide(L)'
;MGIAAGVTKIAFNLSLVHLLLPPYMLLLLLTWLSSEEFVNFGWDSAGVTTGPITVPLVLAMGLGVGSAVPGVSDGFGILALASAGPIITVLGVGLIVARVNREP
;
A
#
# COMPACT_ATOMS: atom_id res chain seq x y z
N MET A 1 -0.96 0.75 8.84
CA MET A 1 -1.43 -0.63 8.52
C MET A 1 -0.45 -1.38 7.61
N GLY A 2 -0.07 -0.86 6.44
CA GLY A 2 0.76 -1.63 5.50
C GLY A 2 2.18 -1.97 5.99
N ILE A 3 2.84 -1.10 6.77
CA ILE A 3 4.14 -1.42 7.40
C ILE A 3 4.00 -2.61 8.36
N ALA A 4 2.96 -2.62 9.20
CA ALA A 4 2.71 -3.74 10.12
C ALA A 4 2.43 -5.05 9.37
N ALA A 5 1.68 -5.02 8.27
CA ALA A 5 1.47 -6.17 7.40
C ALA A 5 2.77 -6.66 6.75
N GLY A 6 3.63 -5.74 6.30
CA GLY A 6 4.95 -6.06 5.75
C GLY A 6 5.90 -6.65 6.79
N VAL A 7 5.89 -6.15 8.02
CA VAL A 7 6.67 -6.73 9.13
C VAL A 7 6.14 -8.13 9.49
N THR A 8 4.82 -8.32 9.52
CA THR A 8 4.17 -9.63 9.74
C THR A 8 4.57 -10.63 8.66
N LYS A 9 4.62 -10.21 7.40
CA LYS A 9 5.11 -11.04 6.29
C LYS A 9 6.51 -11.58 6.57
N ILE A 10 7.40 -10.73 7.05
CA ILE A 10 8.78 -11.14 7.35
C ILE A 10 8.80 -12.10 8.53
N ALA A 11 8.10 -11.77 9.62
CA ALA A 11 8.06 -12.59 10.83
C ALA A 11 7.56 -14.01 10.60
N PHE A 12 6.58 -14.19 9.71
CA PHE A 12 5.97 -15.49 9.40
C PHE A 12 6.44 -16.09 8.07
N ASN A 13 7.43 -15.50 7.41
CA ASN A 13 7.95 -15.90 6.09
C ASN A 13 6.84 -16.14 5.03
N LEU A 14 5.84 -15.25 5.00
CA LEU A 14 4.71 -15.36 4.09
C LEU A 14 5.10 -14.99 2.66
N SER A 15 4.45 -15.61 1.69
CA SER A 15 4.63 -15.28 0.28
C SER A 15 4.11 -13.87 -0.01
N LEU A 16 4.99 -13.00 -0.52
CA LEU A 16 4.69 -11.60 -0.82
C LEU A 16 3.52 -11.45 -1.80
N VAL A 17 3.44 -12.35 -2.79
CA VAL A 17 2.40 -12.33 -3.81
C VAL A 17 1.01 -12.47 -3.18
N HIS A 18 0.85 -13.34 -2.19
CA HIS A 18 -0.44 -13.54 -1.52
C HIS A 18 -0.89 -12.33 -0.70
N LEU A 19 0.05 -11.50 -0.25
CA LEU A 19 -0.23 -10.27 0.48
C LEU A 19 -0.48 -9.07 -0.45
N LEU A 20 0.19 -9.01 -1.59
CA LEU A 20 0.02 -7.93 -2.57
C LEU A 20 -1.20 -8.13 -3.47
N LEU A 21 -1.50 -9.37 -3.85
CA LEU A 21 -2.53 -9.63 -4.86
C LEU A 21 -3.93 -9.14 -4.43
N PRO A 22 -4.45 -9.44 -3.22
CA PRO A 22 -5.77 -8.96 -2.81
C PRO A 22 -5.91 -7.41 -2.78
N PRO A 23 -5.03 -6.64 -2.11
CA PRO A 23 -5.17 -5.19 -2.07
C PRO A 23 -4.94 -4.55 -3.44
N TYR A 24 -4.02 -5.06 -4.27
CA TYR A 24 -3.80 -4.49 -5.60
C TYR A 24 -4.95 -4.79 -6.57
N MET A 25 -5.58 -5.97 -6.47
CA MET A 25 -6.82 -6.24 -7.22
C MET A 25 -7.95 -5.29 -6.81
N LEU A 26 -8.09 -5.01 -5.52
CA LEU A 26 -9.04 -4.01 -5.03
C LEU A 26 -8.71 -2.61 -5.55
N LEU A 27 -7.44 -2.22 -5.58
CA LEU A 27 -7.00 -0.92 -6.11
C LEU A 27 -7.34 -0.74 -7.58
N LEU A 28 -7.15 -1.77 -8.41
CA LEU A 28 -7.53 -1.73 -9.82
C LEU A 28 -9.04 -1.56 -9.98
N LEU A 29 -9.84 -2.28 -9.18
CA LEU A 29 -11.29 -2.15 -9.18
C LEU A 29 -11.74 -0.74 -8.74
N LEU A 30 -11.17 -0.22 -7.66
CA LEU A 30 -11.49 1.13 -7.17
C LEU A 30 -11.10 2.20 -8.20
N THR A 31 -9.93 2.05 -8.83
CA THR A 31 -9.47 2.96 -9.89
C THR A 31 -10.45 2.99 -11.06
N TRP A 32 -11.01 1.85 -11.45
CA TRP A 32 -12.02 1.77 -12.51
C TRP A 32 -13.36 2.42 -12.14
N LEU A 33 -13.71 2.44 -10.85
CA LEU A 33 -14.97 3.02 -10.35
C LEU A 33 -14.87 4.53 -10.02
N SER A 34 -13.66 5.04 -9.80
CA SER A 34 -13.40 6.42 -9.38
C SER A 34 -13.28 7.40 -10.57
N SER A 35 -13.47 8.69 -10.31
CA SER A 35 -13.18 9.74 -11.30
C SER A 35 -11.67 9.96 -11.45
N GLU A 36 -11.27 10.51 -12.59
CA GLU A 36 -9.87 10.80 -12.92
C GLU A 36 -9.17 11.65 -11.84
N GLU A 37 -9.87 12.64 -11.28
CA GLU A 37 -9.36 13.49 -10.20
C GLU A 37 -8.98 12.67 -8.95
N PHE A 38 -9.87 11.79 -8.48
CA PHE A 38 -9.58 10.94 -7.31
C PHE A 38 -8.56 9.86 -7.61
N VAL A 39 -8.48 9.37 -8.85
CA VAL A 39 -7.42 8.46 -9.29
C VAL A 39 -6.06 9.15 -9.17
N ASN A 40 -5.94 10.37 -9.72
CA ASN A 40 -4.70 11.14 -9.65
C ASN A 40 -4.28 11.43 -8.20
N PHE A 41 -5.21 11.89 -7.35
CA PHE A 41 -4.92 12.09 -5.93
C PHE A 41 -4.55 10.79 -5.21
N GLY A 42 -5.26 9.70 -5.51
CA GLY A 42 -5.03 8.42 -4.84
C GLY A 42 -3.64 7.87 -5.13
N TRP A 43 -3.24 7.84 -6.39
CA TRP A 43 -1.94 7.31 -6.78
C TRP A 43 -0.78 8.27 -6.44
N ASP A 44 -1.00 9.59 -6.44
CA ASP A 44 -0.01 10.56 -5.93
C ASP A 44 0.18 10.44 -4.40
N SER A 45 -0.89 10.13 -3.66
CA SER A 45 -0.81 9.93 -2.21
C SER A 45 0.09 8.77 -1.79
N ALA A 46 0.33 7.80 -2.67
CA ALA A 46 1.31 6.74 -2.46
C ALA A 46 2.74 7.29 -2.30
N GLY A 47 3.00 8.50 -2.83
CA GLY A 47 4.25 9.25 -2.71
C GLY A 47 4.73 9.44 -1.27
N VAL A 48 3.83 9.46 -0.28
CA VAL A 48 4.19 9.54 1.16
C VAL A 48 5.06 8.35 1.59
N THR A 49 4.88 7.21 0.95
CA THR A 49 5.63 5.99 1.24
C THR A 49 6.93 5.89 0.43
N THR A 50 7.01 6.53 -0.74
CA THR A 50 8.18 6.50 -1.62
C THR A 50 9.08 7.74 -1.49
N GLY A 51 8.90 8.52 -0.42
CA GLY A 51 9.72 9.71 -0.17
C GLY A 51 11.19 9.40 0.14
N PRO A 52 12.10 10.38 -0.03
CA PRO A 52 13.55 10.22 0.18
C PRO A 52 13.90 9.86 1.63
N ILE A 53 13.01 10.12 2.58
CA ILE A 53 13.15 9.72 4.00
C ILE A 53 12.50 8.36 4.27
N THR A 54 11.28 8.14 3.78
CA THR A 54 10.48 6.95 4.10
C THR A 54 11.08 5.68 3.49
N VAL A 55 11.59 5.75 2.25
CA VAL A 55 12.17 4.60 1.56
C VAL A 55 13.37 4.00 2.31
N PRO A 56 14.46 4.76 2.59
CA PRO A 56 15.61 4.19 3.29
C PRO A 56 15.25 3.69 4.69
N LEU A 57 14.34 4.37 5.40
CA LEU A 57 13.86 3.92 6.71
C LEU A 57 13.15 2.56 6.63
N VAL A 58 12.19 2.41 5.71
CA VAL A 58 11.43 1.16 5.56
C VAL A 58 12.32 0.02 5.07
N LEU A 59 13.26 0.29 4.17
CA LEU A 59 14.22 -0.72 3.72
C LEU A 59 15.15 -1.15 4.86
N ALA A 60 15.70 -0.22 5.63
CA ALA A 60 16.52 -0.54 6.81
C ALA A 60 15.74 -1.35 7.85
N MET A 61 14.46 -1.02 8.08
CA MET A 61 13.57 -1.81 8.93
C MET A 61 13.35 -3.23 8.37
N GLY A 62 13.09 -3.37 7.07
CA GLY A 62 12.88 -4.67 6.43
C GLY A 62 14.12 -5.55 6.49
N LEU A 63 15.31 -4.98 6.25
CA LEU A 63 16.60 -5.65 6.40
C LEU A 63 16.87 -6.03 7.85
N GLY A 64 16.62 -5.12 8.80
CA GLY A 64 16.81 -5.38 10.23
C GLY A 64 15.93 -6.52 10.75
N VAL A 65 14.63 -6.48 10.46
CA VAL A 65 13.70 -7.54 10.88
C VAL A 65 13.92 -8.84 10.10
N GLY A 66 14.28 -8.75 8.81
CA GLY A 66 14.56 -9.91 7.96
C GLY A 66 15.86 -10.63 8.29
N SER A 67 16.83 -9.97 8.92
CA SER A 67 18.13 -10.56 9.27
C SER A 67 18.04 -11.80 10.16
N ALA A 68 16.96 -11.93 10.94
CA ALA A 68 16.69 -13.09 11.80
C ALA A 68 15.93 -14.23 11.10
N VAL A 69 15.49 -14.04 9.85
CA VAL A 69 14.66 -14.99 9.09
C VAL A 69 15.40 -15.47 7.83
N PRO A 70 15.81 -16.74 7.76
CA PRO A 70 16.53 -17.28 6.60
C PRO A 70 15.72 -17.12 5.30
N GLY A 71 16.37 -16.56 4.27
CA GLY A 71 15.75 -16.38 2.95
C GLY A 71 14.95 -15.09 2.75
N VAL A 72 14.88 -14.21 3.76
CA VAL A 72 14.22 -12.89 3.64
C VAL A 72 15.26 -11.78 3.62
N SER A 73 15.52 -11.23 2.43
CA SER A 73 16.54 -10.18 2.24
C SER A 73 15.99 -8.88 1.66
N ASP A 74 14.67 -8.71 1.60
CA ASP A 74 14.04 -7.60 0.87
C ASP A 74 12.98 -6.84 1.70
N GLY A 75 13.18 -5.52 1.80
CA GLY A 75 12.27 -4.55 2.41
C GLY A 75 11.27 -3.92 1.44
N PHE A 76 11.45 -4.07 0.11
CA PHE A 76 10.55 -3.49 -0.89
C PHE A 76 9.12 -4.03 -0.80
N GLY A 77 8.95 -5.28 -0.35
CA GLY A 77 7.61 -5.83 -0.08
C GLY A 77 6.84 -5.07 1.01
N ILE A 78 7.55 -4.57 2.05
CA ILE A 78 6.93 -3.72 3.09
C ILE A 78 6.52 -2.38 2.48
N LEU A 79 7.37 -1.81 1.62
CA LEU A 79 7.11 -0.55 0.94
C LEU A 79 5.83 -0.64 0.10
N ALA A 80 5.70 -1.68 -0.73
CA ALA A 80 4.53 -1.91 -1.56
C ALA A 80 3.24 -2.09 -0.73
N LEU A 81 3.30 -2.84 0.37
CA LEU A 81 2.16 -3.00 1.28
C LEU A 81 1.80 -1.70 1.99
N ALA A 82 2.79 -0.86 2.33
CA ALA A 82 2.59 0.45 2.92
C ALA A 82 1.85 1.40 1.98
N SER A 83 2.17 1.39 0.68
CA SER A 83 1.57 2.27 -0.33
C SER A 83 0.09 2.02 -0.57
N ALA A 84 -0.39 0.79 -0.39
CA ALA A 84 -1.79 0.45 -0.68
C ALA A 84 -2.81 1.19 0.21
N GLY A 85 -2.47 1.44 1.48
CA GLY A 85 -3.38 2.07 2.45
C GLY A 85 -3.84 3.49 2.05
N PRO A 86 -2.91 4.43 1.81
CA PRO A 86 -3.23 5.77 1.33
C PRO A 86 -4.10 5.76 0.07
N ILE A 87 -3.73 4.95 -0.94
CA ILE A 87 -4.46 4.89 -2.22
C ILE A 87 -5.90 4.41 -1.99
N ILE A 88 -6.10 3.30 -1.25
CA ILE A 88 -7.44 2.77 -0.93
C ILE A 88 -8.28 3.83 -0.20
N THR A 89 -7.65 4.58 0.70
CA THR A 89 -8.34 5.61 1.49
C THR A 89 -8.83 6.74 0.60
N VAL A 90 -7.98 7.28 -0.27
CA VAL A 90 -8.33 8.39 -1.16
C VAL A 90 -9.39 7.97 -2.19
N LEU A 91 -9.22 6.80 -2.83
CA LEU A 91 -10.21 6.29 -3.78
C LEU A 91 -11.56 6.00 -3.10
N GLY A 92 -11.53 5.44 -1.88
CA GLY A 92 -12.73 5.19 -1.08
C GLY A 92 -13.47 6.46 -0.72
N VAL A 93 -12.76 7.50 -0.27
CA VAL A 93 -13.33 8.84 -0.03
C VAL A 93 -13.91 9.41 -1.33
N GLY A 94 -13.20 9.29 -2.45
CA GLY A 94 -13.68 9.75 -3.75
C GLY A 94 -15.01 9.12 -4.16
N LEU A 95 -15.18 7.82 -3.91
CA LEU A 95 -16.46 7.13 -4.16
C LEU A 95 -17.57 7.59 -3.22
N ILE A 96 -17.27 7.86 -1.94
CA ILE A 96 -18.25 8.39 -0.98
C ILE A 96 -18.72 9.78 -1.41
N VAL A 97 -17.79 10.68 -1.72
CA VAL A 97 -18.08 12.04 -2.19
C VAL A 97 -18.90 12.02 -3.48
N ALA A 98 -18.53 11.17 -4.44
CA ALA A 98 -19.28 11.00 -5.69
C ALA A 98 -20.71 10.48 -5.48
N ARG A 99 -20.95 9.67 -4.43
CA ARG A 99 -22.30 9.21 -4.07
C ARG A 99 -23.12 10.31 -3.41
N VAL A 100 -22.55 11.03 -2.46
CA VAL A 100 -23.23 12.14 -1.75
C VAL A 100 -23.65 13.23 -2.74
N ASN A 101 -22.79 13.59 -3.70
CA ASN A 101 -23.11 14.59 -4.72
C ASN A 101 -24.13 14.12 -5.77
N ARG A 102 -24.50 12.83 -5.78
CA ARG A 102 -25.53 12.26 -6.65
C ARG A 102 -26.91 12.18 -5.98
N GLU A 103 -27.01 12.43 -4.67
CA GLU A 103 -28.30 12.54 -3.99
C GLU A 103 -28.88 13.94 -4.26
N PRO A 104 -30.12 14.04 -4.79
CA PRO A 104 -30.75 15.31 -5.14
C PRO A 104 -31.15 16.16 -3.93
#